data_AF-A0A485AVN2-F1
#
_entry.id   AF-A0A485AVN2-F1
#
_cell.length_a   1.000
_cell.length_b   1.000
_cell.length_c   1.000
_cell.angle_alpha   90.00
_cell.angle_beta   90.00
_cell.angle_gamma   90.00
#
_symmetry.space_group_name_H-M   'P 1'
#
loop_
_entity.id
_entity.type
_entity.pdbx_description
1 polymer ?
#
loop_
_entity_poly.entity_id
_entity_poly.type
_entity_poly.pdbx_seq_one_letter_code
_entity_poly.pdbx_strand_id
1 'polypeptide(L)' 'MVTDSEILEFFRGELSLAVTFTFKPIPIEFDTPLQGYAEWDELPYAIDDFGKKFNVDVSAINFDAYYPWERESVYRKWF' A
#
# COMPACT_ATOMS: atom_id res chain seq x y z
N MET A 1 -11.58 -10.91 17.87
CA MET A 1 -11.23 -9.48 17.89
C MET A 1 -10.04 -9.35 16.96
N VAL A 2 -10.08 -8.45 15.99
CA VAL A 2 -8.97 -8.28 15.05
C VAL A 2 -7.79 -7.71 15.81
N THR A 3 -6.64 -8.37 15.75
CA THR A 3 -5.39 -7.90 16.37
C THR A 3 -4.53 -7.16 15.36
N ASP A 4 -3.68 -6.27 15.87
CA ASP A 4 -2.68 -5.58 15.05
C ASP A 4 -1.84 -6.58 14.25
N SER A 5 -1.36 -7.65 14.90
CA SER A 5 -0.56 -8.69 14.24
C SER A 5 -1.27 -9.33 13.04
N GLU A 6 -2.58 -9.60 13.12
CA GLU A 6 -3.34 -10.17 11.99
C GLU A 6 -3.44 -9.21 10.80
N ILE A 7 -3.56 -7.90 11.06
CA ILE A 7 -3.57 -6.87 10.01
C ILE A 7 -2.19 -6.80 9.36
N LEU A 8 -1.12 -6.84 10.16
CA LEU A 8 0.25 -6.79 9.67
C LEU A 8 0.58 -8.01 8.80
N GLU A 9 0.17 -9.21 9.22
CA GLU A 9 0.35 -10.43 8.43
C GLU A 9 -0.45 -10.41 7.13
N PHE A 10 -1.64 -9.80 7.12
CA PHE A 10 -2.43 -9.62 5.91
C PHE A 10 -1.66 -8.78 4.87
N PHE A 11 -1.19 -7.59 5.24
CA PHE A 11 -0.45 -6.74 4.30
C PHE A 11 0.89 -7.33 3.86
N ARG A 12 1.54 -8.15 4.71
CA ARG A 12 2.74 -8.90 4.34
C ARG A 12 2.49 -9.99 3.30
N GLY A 13 1.27 -10.52 3.21
CA GLY A 13 0.88 -11.53 2.24
C GLY A 13 0.35 -10.96 0.93
N GLU A 14 -0.37 -9.84 1.00
CA GLU A 14 -1.01 -9.21 -0.16
C GLU A 14 -0.06 -8.35 -0.99
N LEU A 15 0.91 -7.69 -0.34
CA LEU A 15 1.83 -6.78 -1.02
C LEU A 15 3.08 -7.52 -1.51
N SER A 16 3.48 -7.29 -2.76
CA SER A 16 4.79 -7.64 -3.31
C SER A 16 5.83 -6.69 -2.75
N LEU A 17 6.09 -6.82 -1.45
CA LEU A 17 6.99 -5.94 -0.72
C LEU A 17 8.35 -5.89 -1.40
N ALA A 18 8.88 -4.67 -1.54
CA ALA A 18 10.26 -4.46 -1.94
C ALA A 18 11.19 -5.38 -1.13
N VAL A 19 11.94 -6.22 -1.84
CA VAL A 19 12.95 -7.07 -1.21
C VAL A 19 14.26 -6.30 -1.13
N THR A 20 15.01 -6.52 -0.06
CA THR A 20 16.40 -6.03 0.03
C THR A 20 17.25 -6.61 -1.12
N PHE A 21 18.42 -6.03 -1.41
CA PHE A 21 19.39 -6.58 -2.37
C PHE A 21 19.75 -8.06 -2.09
N THR A 22 19.59 -8.51 -0.84
CA THR A 22 19.76 -9.91 -0.42
C THR A 22 18.52 -10.79 -0.59
N PHE A 23 17.49 -10.33 -1.30
CA PHE A 23 16.18 -10.98 -1.46
C PHE A 23 15.46 -11.29 -0.14
N LYS A 24 15.81 -10.60 0.95
CA LYS A 24 15.05 -10.70 2.21
C LYS A 24 13.88 -9.73 2.15
N PRO A 25 12.66 -10.16 2.52
CA PRO A 25 11.51 -9.27 2.60
C PRO A 25 11.82 -8.16 3.62
N ILE A 26 11.54 -6.91 3.24
CA ILE A 26 11.64 -5.81 4.20
C ILE A 26 10.53 -5.99 5.23
N PRO A 27 10.84 -6.08 6.54
CA PRO A 27 9.83 -6.21 7.55
C PRO A 27 9.05 -4.90 7.62
N ILE A 28 7.84 -4.87 7.05
CA ILE A 28 6.87 -3.81 7.32
C ILE A 28 6.43 -3.92 8.77
N GLU A 29 6.48 -2.79 9.47
CA GLU A 29 5.96 -2.53 10.81
C GLU A 29 4.70 -1.68 10.72
N PHE A 30 3.94 -1.54 11.81
CA PHE A 30 2.65 -0.84 11.80
C PHE A 30 2.70 0.59 11.25
N ASP A 31 3.74 1.33 11.63
CA ASP A 31 3.91 2.73 11.24
C ASP A 31 4.64 2.90 9.90
N THR A 32 4.83 1.80 9.15
CA THR A 32 5.55 1.85 7.88
C THR A 32 4.65 2.45 6.79
N PRO A 33 5.06 3.52 6.10
CA PRO A 33 4.27 4.11 5.02
C PRO A 33 4.24 3.19 3.80
N LEU A 34 3.17 2.41 3.64
CA LEU A 34 3.04 1.39 2.59
C LEU A 34 3.22 1.92 1.16
N GLN A 35 2.85 3.18 0.91
CA GLN A 35 3.02 3.85 -0.39
C GLN A 35 4.47 3.88 -0.92
N GLY A 36 5.46 3.75 -0.03
CA GLY A 36 6.88 3.72 -0.41
C GLY A 36 7.44 2.31 -0.63
N TYR A 37 6.65 1.27 -0.36
CA TYR A 37 7.08 -0.14 -0.41
C TYR A 37 6.24 -1.01 -1.33
N ALA A 38 4.97 -0.64 -1.52
CA ALA A 38 4.06 -1.26 -2.45
C ALA A 38 4.05 -0.50 -3.79
N GLU A 39 3.90 -1.23 -4.88
CA GLU A 39 3.66 -0.61 -6.19
C GLU A 39 2.31 0.13 -6.20
N TRP A 40 2.21 1.16 -7.04
CA TRP A 40 1.03 2.03 -7.10
C TRP A 40 -0.24 1.29 -7.51
N ASP A 41 -0.12 0.33 -8.41
CA ASP A 41 -1.23 -0.49 -8.87
C ASP A 41 -1.63 -1.53 -7.82
N GLU A 42 -0.73 -1.91 -6.92
CA GLU A 42 -0.95 -2.97 -5.94
C GLU A 42 -1.65 -2.49 -4.66
N LEU A 43 -1.20 -1.36 -4.08
CA LEU A 43 -1.74 -0.87 -2.81
C LEU A 43 -3.28 -0.66 -2.82
N PRO A 44 -3.89 -0.09 -3.88
CA PRO A 44 -5.33 0.05 -3.97
C PRO A 44 -6.09 -1.28 -3.88
N TYR A 45 -5.58 -2.34 -4.51
CA TYR A 45 -6.20 -3.67 -4.45
C TYR A 45 -6.07 -4.28 -3.04
N ALA A 46 -4.89 -4.19 -2.43
CA ALA A 46 -4.68 -4.71 -1.07
C ALA A 46 -5.57 -4.01 -0.04
N ILE A 47 -5.82 -2.71 -0.20
CA ILE A 47 -6.71 -1.94 0.68
C ILE A 47 -8.20 -2.30 0.44
N ASP A 48 -8.61 -2.55 -0.79
CA ASP A 48 -9.96 -3.03 -1.09
C ASP A 48 -10.22 -4.41 -0.46
N ASP A 49 -9.25 -5.32 -0.57
CA ASP A 49 -9.33 -6.64 0.06
C ASP A 49 -9.23 -6.57 1.59
N PHE A 50 -8.49 -5.62 2.15
CA PHE A 50 -8.53 -5.29 3.58
C PHE A 50 -9.94 -4.88 4.01
N GLY A 51 -10.57 -3.96 3.27
CA GLY A 51 -11.92 -3.48 3.54
C GLY A 51 -12.95 -4.61 3.54
N LYS A 52 -12.89 -5.51 2.56
CA LYS A 52 -13.74 -6.70 2.48
C LYS A 52 -13.49 -7.68 3.63
N LYS A 53 -12.23 -7.96 3.95
CA LYS A 53 -11.85 -8.99 4.94
C LYS A 53 -12.16 -8.57 6.38
N PHE A 54 -11.92 -7.31 6.71
CA PHE A 54 -12.11 -6.80 8.06
C PHE A 54 -13.39 -5.96 8.22
N ASN A 55 -14.20 -5.86 7.16
CA ASN A 55 -15.44 -5.08 7.12
C ASN A 55 -15.20 -3.61 7.50
N VAL A 56 -14.17 -3.01 6.91
CA VAL A 56 -13.78 -1.61 7.07
C VAL A 56 -14.18 -0.84 5.82
N ASP A 57 -14.84 0.30 5.98
CA ASP A 57 -15.12 1.18 4.85
C ASP A 57 -13.83 1.92 4.43
N VAL A 58 -13.37 1.58 3.22
CA VAL A 58 -12.18 2.17 2.59
C VAL A 58 -12.54 3.11 1.44
N SER A 59 -13.84 3.30 1.16
CA SER A 59 -14.35 4.09 0.03
C SER A 59 -13.97 5.57 0.11
N ALA A 60 -13.66 6.07 1.30
CA ALA A 60 -13.24 7.46 1.52
C ALA A 60 -11.76 7.71 1.18
N ILE A 61 -10.96 6.67 0.92
CA ILE A 61 -9.53 6.81 0.64
C ILE A 61 -9.32 7.35 -0.78
N ASN A 62 -8.62 8.48 -0.87
CA ASN A 62 -8.26 9.08 -2.14
C ASN A 62 -6.81 8.75 -2.52
N PHE A 63 -6.56 7.60 -3.17
CA PHE A 63 -5.21 7.16 -3.58
C PHE A 63 -4.46 8.17 -4.45
N ASP A 64 -5.17 8.98 -5.22
CA ASP A 64 -4.61 10.05 -6.03
C ASP A 64 -3.84 11.08 -5.18
N ALA A 65 -4.22 11.27 -3.91
CA ALA A 65 -3.52 12.13 -2.95
C ALA A 65 -2.27 11.46 -2.33
N TYR A 66 -2.19 10.13 -2.34
CA TYR A 66 -1.06 9.36 -1.77
C TYR A 66 0.08 9.17 -2.78
N TYR A 67 -0.22 9.23 -4.08
CA TYR A 67 0.75 9.09 -5.17
C TYR A 67 0.81 10.34 -6.07
N PRO A 68 1.16 11.52 -5.53
CA PRO A 68 1.19 12.76 -6.31
C PRO A 68 2.19 12.73 -7.48
N TRP A 69 3.27 11.95 -7.38
CA TRP A 69 4.29 11.82 -8.43
C TRP A 69 3.82 11.07 -9.68
N GLU A 70 2.82 10.19 -9.56
CA GLU A 70 2.18 9.57 -10.74
C GLU A 70 1.43 10.61 -11.59
N ARG A 71 0.91 11.66 -10.96
CA ARG A 71 0.32 12.81 -11.67
C ARG A 71 1.38 13.75 -12.26
N GLU A 72 2.63 13.68 -11.81
CA GLU A 72 3.77 14.44 -12.34
C GLU A 72 4.44 13.77 -13.54
N SER A 73 3.74 12.87 -14.24
CA SER A 73 4.15 12.47 -15.59
C SER A 73 4.49 13.73 -16.39
N VAL A 74 5.71 13.71 -16.95
CA VAL A 74 6.50 14.76 -17.64
C VAL A 74 5.74 15.74 -18.56
N TYR A 75 4.48 15.47 -18.88
CA TYR A 75 3.56 16.27 -19.70
C TYR A 75 2.99 17.53 -19.02
N ARG A 76 3.09 17.66 -17.69
CA ARG A 76 2.62 18.86 -16.95
C ARG A 76 3.67 19.97 -16.79
N LYS A 77 4.93 19.76 -17.19
CA LYS A 77 5.97 20.80 -17.10
C LYS A 77 5.90 21.86 -18.20
N TRP A 78 5.02 21.68 -19.19
CA TRP A 78 4.88 22.53 -20.37
C TRP A 78 3.45 23.05 -20.62
N PHE A 79 2.55 22.98 -19.63
CA PHE A 79 1.24 23.65 -19.63
C PHE A 79 1.05 24.47 -18.36
#